data_AF-A0AAN9IHJ3-F1
#
_entry.id   AF-A0AAN9IHJ3-F1
#
_cell.length_a   1.000
_cell.length_b   1.000
_cell.length_c   1.000
_cell.angle_alpha   90.00
_cell.angle_beta   90.00
_cell.angle_gamma   90.00
#
_symmetry.space_group_name_H-M   'P 1'
#
loop_
_entity.id
_entity.type
_entity.pdbx_description
1 polymer ?
#
loop_
_entity_poly.entity_id
_entity_poly.type
_entity_poly.pdbx_seq_one_letter_code
_entity_poly.pdbx_strand_id
1 'polypeptide(L)'
;MKLIKLNLHPDAKGSYVEVLERYVNLGPIVDFCVIVLERQSQGQLVNCSGAYKDGSLRAVHNGIGIKEQASVELQGIKGMWSLRSSTDDPFDTFLVEFISETRISAMNLENELEETEVEGFCSQVQTIFCHDAVHNQLVQVPGAAARFLFVSLNLSLYNGWNVDLQIWHKAFILLSSFFFP
;
A
#
# COMPACT_ATOMS: atom_id res chain seq x y z
N MET A 1 17.48 -25.51 1.36
CA MET A 1 17.21 -26.38 2.53
C MET A 1 15.70 -26.49 2.71
N LYS A 2 15.17 -27.56 3.31
CA LYS A 2 13.72 -27.78 3.42
C LYS A 2 13.37 -28.22 4.84
N LEU A 3 12.29 -27.67 5.39
CA LEU A 3 11.65 -28.21 6.59
C LEU A 3 10.59 -29.20 6.14
N ILE A 4 10.70 -30.43 6.62
CA ILE A 4 9.82 -31.52 6.23
C ILE A 4 9.07 -32.06 7.44
N LYS A 5 7.81 -32.41 7.22
CA LYS A 5 6.97 -33.14 8.16
C LYS A 5 6.78 -34.55 7.65
N LEU A 6 6.84 -35.51 8.58
CA LEU A 6 6.56 -36.91 8.32
C LEU A 6 5.16 -37.21 8.83
N ASN A 7 4.28 -37.64 7.94
CA ASN A 7 2.90 -37.99 8.24
C ASN A 7 2.79 -39.48 8.57
N LEU A 8 1.82 -39.84 9.44
CA LEU A 8 1.54 -41.24 9.80
C LEU A 8 0.78 -41.99 8.70
N HIS A 9 0.03 -41.26 7.87
CA HIS A 9 -0.71 -41.78 6.75
C HIS A 9 -0.23 -41.13 5.45
N PRO A 10 -0.25 -41.87 4.33
CA PRO A 10 0.18 -41.33 3.05
C PRO A 10 -0.80 -40.28 2.54
N ASP A 11 -0.29 -39.30 1.79
CA ASP A 11 -1.09 -38.36 1.01
C ASP A 11 -1.77 -39.05 -0.19
N ALA A 12 -2.54 -38.30 -0.96
CA ALA A 12 -3.22 -38.81 -2.17
C ALA A 12 -2.26 -39.36 -3.24
N LYS A 13 -0.95 -39.06 -3.16
CA LYS A 13 0.09 -39.54 -4.06
C LYS A 13 0.90 -40.71 -3.46
N GLY A 14 0.54 -41.18 -2.26
CA GLY A 14 1.27 -42.24 -1.56
C GLY A 14 2.50 -41.76 -0.78
N SER A 15 2.74 -40.45 -0.68
CA SER A 15 3.90 -39.87 0.03
C SER A 15 3.59 -39.67 1.51
N TYR A 16 4.53 -40.06 2.37
CA TYR A 16 4.50 -39.76 3.81
C TYR A 16 5.21 -38.45 4.14
N VAL A 17 5.82 -37.80 3.16
CA VAL A 17 6.64 -36.60 3.35
C VAL A 17 5.89 -35.38 2.83
N GLU A 18 5.76 -34.38 3.69
CA GLU A 18 5.18 -33.08 3.41
C GLU A 18 6.26 -32.00 3.58
N VAL A 19 6.43 -31.14 2.58
CA VAL A 19 7.38 -30.02 2.67
C VAL A 19 6.65 -28.81 3.24
N LEU A 20 6.96 -28.45 4.48
CA LEU A 20 6.35 -27.30 5.16
C LEU A 20 6.97 -25.99 4.70
N GLU A 21 8.30 -25.95 4.60
CA GLU A 21 9.01 -24.71 4.30
C GLU A 21 10.24 -24.98 3.43
N ARG A 22 10.61 -23.99 2.61
CA ARG A 22 11.82 -24.01 1.78
C ARG A 22 12.66 -22.78 2.07
N TYR A 23 13.88 -23.01 2.56
CA TYR A 23 14.87 -21.96 2.73
C TYR A 23 15.78 -21.88 1.52
N VAL A 24 16.02 -20.64 1.08
CA VAL A 24 16.94 -20.33 -0.01
C VAL A 24 18.35 -20.80 0.34
N ASN A 25 18.99 -21.49 -0.61
CA ASN A 25 20.41 -21.84 -0.53
C ASN A 25 21.06 -21.44 -1.85
N LEU A 26 22.07 -20.57 -1.78
CA LEU A 26 22.82 -20.10 -2.94
C LEU A 26 23.93 -21.09 -3.36
N GLY A 27 24.33 -22.02 -2.48
CA GLY A 27 25.47 -22.89 -2.70
C GLY A 27 25.14 -24.26 -3.33
N PRO A 28 26.12 -24.89 -4.01
CA PRO A 28 27.35 -24.27 -4.52
C PRO A 28 27.04 -23.30 -5.67
N ILE A 29 27.80 -22.20 -5.75
CA ILE A 29 27.76 -21.29 -6.90
C ILE A 29 28.80 -21.79 -7.90
N VAL A 30 28.34 -22.23 -9.07
CA VAL A 30 29.22 -22.79 -10.12
C VAL A 30 29.75 -21.70 -11.03
N ASP A 31 28.91 -20.71 -11.33
CA ASP A 31 29.26 -19.56 -12.15
C ASP A 31 28.33 -18.38 -11.83
N PHE A 32 28.71 -17.16 -12.17
CA PHE A 32 27.88 -15.97 -12.03
C PHE A 32 28.21 -14.88 -13.04
N CYS A 33 27.23 -14.02 -13.32
CA CYS A 33 27.45 -12.78 -14.06
C CYS A 33 26.77 -11.61 -13.34
N VAL A 34 27.26 -10.40 -13.59
CA VAL A 34 26.64 -9.17 -13.09
C VAL A 34 25.93 -8.50 -14.26
N ILE A 35 24.65 -8.22 -14.08
CA ILE A 35 23.78 -7.60 -15.09
C ILE A 35 23.35 -6.24 -14.56
N VAL A 36 23.49 -5.20 -15.37
CA VAL A 36 22.93 -3.87 -15.10
C VAL A 36 21.71 -3.72 -15.99
N LEU A 37 20.52 -3.71 -15.39
CA LEU A 37 19.29 -3.45 -16.12
C LEU A 37 19.15 -1.94 -16.35
N GLU A 38 18.71 -1.51 -17.53
CA GLU A 38 18.66 -0.09 -17.93
C GLU A 38 17.87 0.81 -16.96
N ARG A 39 16.95 0.23 -16.17
CA ARG A 39 16.11 0.93 -15.18
C ARG A 39 16.59 0.81 -13.74
N GLN A 40 17.68 0.09 -13.49
CA GLN A 40 18.26 -0.07 -12.16
C GLN A 40 19.71 0.40 -12.18
N SER A 41 20.01 1.46 -11.43
CA SER A 41 21.38 1.97 -11.27
C SER A 41 22.31 1.03 -10.51
N GLN A 42 21.74 -0.05 -9.94
CA GLN A 42 22.46 -1.06 -9.19
C GLN A 42 22.51 -2.37 -9.98
N GLY A 43 23.71 -2.94 -10.10
CA GLY A 43 23.91 -4.24 -10.73
C GLY A 43 23.25 -5.37 -9.94
N GLN A 44 22.64 -6.31 -10.65
CA GLN A 44 22.13 -7.56 -10.13
C GLN A 44 23.13 -8.69 -10.40
N LEU A 45 23.35 -9.55 -9.42
CA LEU A 45 24.15 -10.76 -9.56
C LEU A 45 23.23 -11.90 -10.01
N VAL A 46 23.48 -12.50 -11.16
CA VAL A 46 22.81 -13.73 -11.60
C VAL A 46 23.78 -14.89 -11.47
N ASN A 47 23.43 -15.91 -10.70
CA ASN A 47 24.32 -17.02 -10.39
C ASN A 47 23.69 -18.41 -10.63
N CYS A 48 24.50 -19.31 -11.18
CA CYS A 48 24.22 -20.74 -11.29
C CYS A 48 24.43 -21.40 -9.92
N SER A 49 23.34 -21.74 -9.24
CA SER A 49 23.33 -22.25 -7.87
C SER A 49 22.85 -23.71 -7.79
N GLY A 50 23.46 -24.52 -6.94
CA GLY A 50 23.03 -25.89 -6.70
C GLY A 50 23.62 -26.90 -7.70
N ALA A 51 23.21 -28.16 -7.58
CA ALA A 51 23.66 -29.25 -8.45
C ALA A 51 22.55 -30.29 -8.64
N TYR A 52 22.64 -31.07 -9.73
CA TYR A 52 21.70 -32.14 -10.06
C TYR A 52 20.23 -31.64 -10.04
N LYS A 53 19.36 -32.33 -9.30
CA LYS A 53 17.93 -32.01 -9.17
C LYS A 53 17.63 -30.69 -8.45
N ASP A 54 18.61 -30.11 -7.76
CA ASP A 54 18.47 -28.87 -7.02
C ASP A 54 19.20 -27.69 -7.71
N GLY A 55 19.65 -27.87 -8.96
CA GLY A 55 20.24 -26.82 -9.79
C GLY A 55 19.23 -25.73 -10.16
N SER A 56 19.63 -24.45 -10.04
CA SER A 56 18.78 -23.29 -10.28
C SER A 56 19.60 -22.05 -10.67
N LEU A 57 19.02 -21.13 -11.43
CA LEU A 57 19.52 -19.77 -11.56
C LEU A 57 18.90 -18.91 -10.47
N ARG A 58 19.71 -18.07 -9.82
CA ARG A 58 19.21 -17.11 -8.83
C ARG A 58 19.68 -15.71 -9.19
N ALA A 59 18.82 -14.73 -8.97
CA ALA A 59 19.15 -13.31 -9.10
C ALA A 59 19.20 -12.70 -7.71
N VAL A 60 20.33 -12.09 -7.38
CA VAL A 60 20.58 -11.40 -6.11
C VAL A 60 20.80 -9.94 -6.44
N HIS A 61 19.91 -9.09 -5.96
CA HIS A 61 20.10 -7.65 -6.00
C HIS A 61 20.21 -7.12 -4.57
N ASN A 62 20.85 -5.98 -4.40
CA ASN A 62 20.84 -5.28 -3.13
C ASN A 62 19.56 -4.42 -3.05
N GLY A 63 19.01 -4.25 -1.86
CA GLY A 63 17.75 -3.55 -1.63
C GLY A 63 16.51 -4.45 -1.53
N ILE A 64 15.36 -3.80 -1.35
CA ILE A 64 14.06 -4.45 -1.17
C ILE A 64 13.34 -4.44 -2.51
N GLY A 65 12.90 -5.62 -2.97
CA GLY A 65 12.08 -5.73 -4.17
C GLY A 65 10.67 -5.25 -3.90
N ILE A 66 10.18 -4.30 -4.71
CA ILE A 66 8.76 -3.92 -4.75
C ILE A 66 8.10 -4.74 -5.85
N LYS A 67 7.11 -5.56 -5.48
CA LYS A 67 6.30 -6.30 -6.45
C LYS A 67 5.11 -5.42 -6.84
N GLU A 68 5.22 -4.77 -7.99
CA GLU A 68 4.11 -4.03 -8.59
C GLU A 68 2.88 -4.94 -8.74
N GLN A 69 1.76 -4.58 -8.11
CA GLN A 69 0.48 -5.28 -8.25
C GLN A 69 -0.41 -4.61 -9.30
N ALA A 70 -0.29 -3.29 -9.44
CA ALA A 70 -1.06 -2.46 -10.36
C ALA A 70 -0.22 -1.26 -10.78
N SER A 71 -0.53 -0.72 -11.96
CA SER A 71 0.11 0.46 -12.55
C SER A 71 -0.97 1.37 -13.12
N VAL A 72 -0.93 2.65 -12.77
CA VAL A 72 -1.82 3.67 -13.33
C VAL A 72 -0.99 4.90 -13.66
N GLU A 73 -1.16 5.43 -14.87
CA GLU A 73 -0.42 6.60 -15.34
C GLU A 73 -1.08 7.89 -14.86
N LEU A 74 -0.62 8.42 -13.73
CA LEU A 74 -1.07 9.69 -13.18
C LEU A 74 0.11 10.67 -13.10
N GLN A 75 0.00 11.80 -13.81
CA GLN A 75 1.11 12.75 -13.93
C GLN A 75 1.11 13.76 -12.80
N GLY A 76 2.25 13.95 -12.13
CA GLY A 76 2.46 15.08 -11.22
C GLY A 76 1.83 14.95 -9.84
N ILE A 77 1.41 13.75 -9.42
CA ILE A 77 0.91 13.48 -8.06
C ILE A 77 1.91 14.00 -7.03
N LYS A 78 1.43 14.84 -6.10
CA LYS A 78 2.22 15.40 -4.99
C LYS A 78 1.99 14.70 -3.66
N GLY A 79 0.92 13.90 -3.57
CA GLY A 79 0.66 13.04 -2.43
C GLY A 79 -0.57 12.18 -2.67
N MET A 80 -0.66 11.12 -1.88
CA MET A 80 -1.70 10.12 -1.95
C MET A 80 -2.03 9.60 -0.55
N TRP A 81 -3.29 9.26 -0.32
CA TRP A 81 -3.79 8.63 0.89
C TRP A 81 -4.81 7.56 0.55
N SER A 82 -4.84 6.48 1.33
CA SER A 82 -5.92 5.51 1.28
C SER A 82 -6.96 5.81 2.37
N LEU A 83 -8.24 5.60 2.05
CA LEU A 83 -9.36 5.72 2.98
C LEU A 83 -10.26 4.49 2.86
N ARG A 84 -10.95 4.16 3.95
CA ARG A 84 -11.94 3.10 3.97
C ARG A 84 -13.32 3.64 3.65
N SER A 85 -14.19 2.79 3.10
CA SER A 85 -15.61 3.12 3.12
C SER A 85 -16.10 3.18 4.57
N SER A 86 -15.88 2.15 5.39
CA SER A 86 -16.34 2.07 6.78
C SER A 86 -15.19 1.79 7.75
N THR A 87 -15.34 2.21 9.02
CA THR A 87 -14.37 1.88 10.08
C THR A 87 -14.27 0.37 10.32
N ASP A 88 -15.33 -0.36 10.00
CA ASP A 88 -15.40 -1.81 10.13
C ASP A 88 -14.85 -2.55 8.90
N ASP A 89 -14.51 -1.85 7.82
CA ASP A 89 -14.02 -2.49 6.61
C ASP A 89 -12.58 -2.99 6.81
N PRO A 90 -12.28 -4.23 6.38
CA PRO A 90 -10.95 -4.82 6.52
C PRO A 90 -9.93 -4.24 5.52
N PHE A 91 -10.40 -3.53 4.48
CA PHE A 91 -9.57 -3.03 3.40
C PHE A 91 -9.93 -1.58 3.07
N ASP A 92 -8.92 -0.84 2.61
CA ASP A 92 -9.10 0.52 2.10
C ASP A 92 -9.74 0.47 0.71
N THR A 93 -10.69 1.36 0.46
CA THR A 93 -11.55 1.34 -0.74
C THR A 93 -11.30 2.53 -1.65
N PHE A 94 -10.91 3.67 -1.07
CA PHE A 94 -10.66 4.91 -1.79
C PHE A 94 -9.17 5.25 -1.79
N LEU A 95 -8.72 5.79 -2.91
CA LEU A 95 -7.43 6.44 -3.11
C LEU A 95 -7.68 7.92 -3.35
N VAL A 96 -7.12 8.77 -2.49
CA VAL A 96 -7.19 10.23 -2.61
C VAL A 96 -5.84 10.73 -3.08
N GLU A 97 -5.81 11.50 -4.17
CA GLU A 97 -4.59 11.98 -4.82
C GLU A 97 -4.72 13.43 -5.27
N PHE A 98 -3.61 14.15 -5.40
CA PHE A 98 -3.68 15.56 -5.80
C PHE A 98 -2.42 16.07 -6.53
N ILE A 99 -2.64 17.11 -7.33
CA ILE A 99 -1.61 17.89 -8.04
C ILE A 99 -1.80 19.39 -7.74
N SER A 100 -2.97 19.90 -8.14
CA SER A 100 -3.52 21.24 -7.85
C SER A 100 -4.91 21.15 -7.23
N GLU A 101 -5.65 20.11 -7.60
CA GLU A 101 -6.97 19.73 -7.13
C GLU A 101 -6.89 18.31 -6.55
N THR A 102 -7.88 17.94 -5.73
CA THR A 102 -8.00 16.61 -5.13
C THR A 102 -8.90 15.73 -5.99
N ARG A 103 -8.42 14.54 -6.31
CA ARG A 103 -9.17 13.47 -6.99
C ARG A 103 -9.32 12.29 -6.06
N ILE A 104 -10.44 11.60 -6.18
CA ILE A 104 -10.73 10.42 -5.39
C ILE A 104 -11.05 9.30 -6.37
N SER A 105 -10.43 8.15 -6.18
CA SER A 105 -10.63 6.96 -7.01
C SER A 105 -11.06 5.82 -6.10
N ALA A 106 -12.09 5.08 -6.46
CA ALA A 106 -12.57 3.90 -5.72
C ALA A 106 -12.19 2.61 -6.44
N MET A 107 -11.92 1.55 -5.68
CA MET A 107 -11.75 0.22 -6.25
C MET A 107 -13.13 -0.39 -6.59
N ASN A 108 -13.33 -0.77 -7.84
CA ASN A 108 -14.55 -1.42 -8.30
C ASN A 108 -14.53 -2.95 -8.01
N LEU A 109 -15.61 -3.65 -8.36
CA LEU A 109 -15.73 -5.12 -8.16
C LEU A 109 -14.73 -5.94 -9.01
N GLU A 110 -14.13 -5.33 -10.03
CA GLU A 110 -13.14 -5.94 -10.92
C GLU A 110 -11.69 -5.63 -10.47
N ASN A 111 -11.51 -4.99 -9.30
CA ASN A 111 -10.24 -4.49 -8.75
C ASN A 111 -9.56 -3.41 -9.61
N GLU A 112 -10.34 -2.66 -10.38
CA GLU A 112 -9.87 -1.50 -11.13
C GLU A 112 -10.18 -0.21 -10.36
N LEU A 113 -9.32 0.80 -10.53
CA LEU A 113 -9.49 2.13 -9.93
C LEU A 113 -10.33 2.99 -10.87
N GLU A 114 -11.46 3.49 -10.36
CA GLU A 114 -12.35 4.41 -11.07
C GLU A 114 -12.52 5.71 -10.30
N GLU A 115 -12.48 6.84 -11.00
CA GLU A 115 -12.68 8.15 -10.38
C GLU A 115 -14.10 8.29 -9.84
N THR A 116 -14.21 8.80 -8.62
CA THR A 116 -15.46 8.97 -7.90
C THR A 116 -15.47 10.27 -7.12
N GLU A 117 -16.66 10.71 -6.71
CA GLU A 117 -16.83 11.87 -5.86
C GLU A 117 -17.34 11.43 -4.49
N VAL A 118 -16.67 11.91 -3.44
CA VAL A 118 -17.15 11.76 -2.06
C VAL A 118 -17.76 13.09 -1.67
N GLU A 119 -19.08 13.13 -1.51
CA GLU A 119 -19.78 14.34 -1.09
C GLU A 119 -19.23 14.82 0.26
N GLY A 120 -19.02 16.13 0.38
CA GLY A 120 -18.39 16.75 1.53
C GLY A 120 -16.86 16.88 1.44
N PHE A 121 -16.18 16.17 0.53
CA PHE A 121 -14.79 16.50 0.17
C PHE A 121 -14.72 17.74 -0.71
N CYS A 122 -13.71 18.58 -0.50
CA CYS A 122 -13.39 19.71 -1.35
C CYS A 122 -12.40 19.28 -2.42
N SER A 123 -12.91 18.91 -3.60
CA SER A 123 -12.10 18.45 -4.73
C SER A 123 -11.36 19.60 -5.44
N GLN A 124 -11.85 20.84 -5.35
CA GLN A 124 -11.33 21.98 -6.12
C GLN A 124 -9.99 22.53 -5.60
N VAL A 125 -9.47 21.98 -4.51
CA VAL A 125 -8.24 22.43 -3.86
C VAL A 125 -7.37 21.23 -3.51
N GLN A 126 -6.06 21.44 -3.41
CA GLN A 126 -5.15 20.39 -2.96
C GLN A 126 -5.47 19.92 -1.53
N THR A 127 -5.45 18.62 -1.28
CA THR A 127 -5.50 18.05 0.07
C THR A 127 -4.10 18.02 0.64
N ILE A 128 -3.90 18.53 1.85
CA ILE A 128 -2.62 18.42 2.58
C ILE A 128 -2.59 17.13 3.42
N PHE A 129 -3.76 16.70 3.90
CA PHE A 129 -3.91 15.50 4.71
C PHE A 129 -5.36 15.01 4.62
N CYS A 130 -5.56 13.71 4.57
CA CYS A 130 -6.84 13.09 4.88
C CYS A 130 -6.63 11.75 5.59
N HIS A 131 -7.63 11.35 6.37
CA HIS A 131 -7.62 10.06 7.05
C HIS A 131 -9.01 9.64 7.52
N ASP A 132 -9.18 8.36 7.81
CA ASP A 132 -10.34 7.83 8.51
C ASP A 132 -10.34 8.32 9.97
N ALA A 133 -11.51 8.64 10.49
CA ALA A 133 -11.75 9.05 11.85
C ALA A 133 -12.82 8.16 12.52
N VAL A 134 -12.91 8.26 13.84
CA VAL A 134 -13.88 7.49 14.63
C VAL A 134 -15.32 7.75 14.19
N HIS A 135 -16.19 6.74 14.40
CA HIS A 135 -17.62 6.79 14.08
C HIS A 135 -17.95 7.00 12.59
N ASN A 136 -17.24 6.30 11.69
CA ASN A 136 -17.51 6.36 10.24
C ASN A 136 -17.41 7.78 9.69
N GLN A 137 -16.37 8.50 10.12
CA GLN A 137 -16.10 9.85 9.66
C GLN A 137 -14.81 9.86 8.83
N LEU A 138 -14.78 10.68 7.79
CA LEU A 138 -13.56 10.98 7.06
C LEU A 138 -13.16 12.42 7.35
N VAL A 139 -11.85 12.65 7.48
CA VAL A 139 -11.28 13.97 7.68
C VAL A 139 -10.49 14.38 6.46
N GLN A 140 -10.76 15.58 5.95
CA GLN A 140 -9.94 16.24 4.92
C GLN A 140 -9.42 17.58 5.45
N VAL A 141 -8.15 17.86 5.18
CA VAL A 141 -7.48 19.15 5.41
C VAL A 141 -7.09 19.74 4.04
N PRO A 142 -7.88 20.68 3.49
CA PRO A 142 -7.56 21.35 2.24
C PRO A 142 -6.45 22.40 2.43
N GLY A 143 -5.63 22.62 1.40
CA GLY A 143 -4.53 23.58 1.47
C GLY A 143 -4.95 25.04 1.40
N ALA A 144 -6.18 25.34 0.98
CA ALA A 144 -6.68 26.70 0.84
C ALA A 144 -7.23 27.32 2.14
N ALA A 145 -7.53 26.51 3.16
CA ALA A 145 -8.01 26.98 4.46
C ALA A 145 -7.78 25.92 5.54
N ALA A 146 -7.57 26.34 6.78
CA ALA A 146 -7.47 25.43 7.94
C ALA A 146 -8.86 24.88 8.30
N ARG A 147 -9.44 24.09 7.39
CA ARG A 147 -10.76 23.51 7.50
C ARG A 147 -10.65 22.03 7.77
N PHE A 148 -11.28 21.55 8.84
CA PHE A 148 -11.56 20.13 9.01
C PHE A 148 -12.93 19.86 8.46
N LEU A 149 -13.01 19.05 7.41
CA LEU A 149 -14.26 18.55 6.88
C LEU A 149 -14.47 17.17 7.47
N PHE A 150 -15.49 17.01 8.31
CA PHE A 150 -15.96 15.70 8.74
C PHE A 150 -17.06 15.27 7.79
N VAL A 151 -16.84 14.18 7.07
CA VAL A 151 -17.83 13.59 6.18
C VAL A 151 -18.34 12.32 6.86
N SER A 152 -19.64 12.27 7.11
CA SER A 152 -20.27 11.00 7.48
C SER A 152 -20.33 10.12 6.25
N LEU A 153 -20.18 8.81 6.40
CA LEU A 153 -20.39 7.80 5.36
C LEU A 153 -21.76 7.90 4.64
N ASN A 154 -22.75 8.57 5.25
CA ASN A 154 -23.98 8.98 4.56
C ASN A 154 -23.75 10.13 3.55
N LEU A 155 -22.48 10.43 3.24
CA LEU A 155 -22.01 11.41 2.26
C LEU A 155 -22.41 12.87 2.57
N SER A 156 -23.03 13.14 3.72
CA SER A 156 -23.35 14.49 4.16
C SER A 156 -22.18 15.13 4.92
N LEU A 157 -21.91 16.41 4.62
CA LEU A 157 -21.00 17.25 5.40
C LEU A 157 -21.53 17.36 6.84
N TYR A 158 -20.77 16.84 7.79
CA TYR A 158 -21.15 16.82 9.20
C TYR A 158 -20.77 18.12 9.92
N ASN A 159 -19.53 18.60 9.74
CA ASN A 159 -19.07 19.84 10.36
C ASN A 159 -17.83 20.41 9.67
N GLY A 160 -17.67 21.74 9.71
CA GLY A 160 -16.55 22.48 9.14
C GLY A 160 -15.92 23.42 10.16
N TRP A 161 -14.71 23.11 10.63
CA TRP A 161 -14.00 23.95 11.60
C TRP A 161 -13.04 24.89 10.88
N ASN A 162 -13.22 26.21 10.97
CA ASN A 162 -12.24 27.17 10.42
C ASN A 162 -11.25 27.57 11.54
N VAL A 163 -9.99 27.14 11.42
CA VAL A 163 -8.97 27.47 12.41
C VAL A 163 -8.20 28.72 11.96
N ASP A 164 -8.12 29.75 12.80
CA ASP A 164 -7.25 30.88 12.53
C ASP A 164 -5.79 30.41 12.43
N LEU A 165 -5.08 30.90 11.40
CA LEU A 165 -3.73 30.50 10.99
C LEU A 165 -2.65 30.54 12.10
N GLN A 166 -2.94 31.08 13.28
CA GLN A 166 -2.03 31.10 14.43
C GLN A 166 -2.04 29.83 15.30
N ILE A 167 -2.96 28.89 15.08
CA ILE A 167 -3.19 27.75 16.01
C ILE A 167 -2.86 26.38 15.38
N TRP A 168 -2.32 26.34 14.15
CA TRP A 168 -2.02 25.10 13.41
C TRP A 168 -1.23 24.06 14.22
N HIS A 169 -0.21 24.48 14.98
CA HIS A 169 0.56 23.56 15.84
C HIS A 169 -0.24 22.94 16.98
N LYS A 170 -1.24 23.65 17.52
CA LYS A 170 -2.11 23.13 18.59
C LYS A 170 -3.24 22.26 18.03
N ALA A 171 -3.75 22.57 16.83
CA ALA A 171 -4.78 21.77 16.17
C ALA A 171 -4.26 20.36 15.85
N PHE A 172 -3.03 20.23 15.36
CA PHE A 172 -2.40 18.94 15.07
C PHE A 172 -2.26 18.05 16.31
N ILE A 173 -1.96 18.66 17.47
CA ILE A 173 -1.87 17.96 18.75
C ILE A 173 -3.26 17.53 19.24
N LEU A 174 -4.29 18.39 19.13
CA LEU A 174 -5.67 18.06 19.48
C LEU A 174 -6.28 16.96 18.58
N LEU A 175 -5.81 16.81 17.34
CA LEU A 175 -6.26 15.76 16.43
C LEU A 175 -5.70 14.39 16.80
N SER A 176 -4.49 14.30 17.37
CA SER A 176 -3.96 13.03 17.87
C SER A 176 -4.88 12.38 18.92
N SER A 177 -5.62 13.19 19.70
CA SER A 177 -6.64 12.74 20.65
C SER A 177 -8.00 12.36 20.05
N PHE A 178 -8.24 12.66 18.77
CA PHE A 178 -9.44 12.22 18.03
C PHE A 178 -9.17 11.04 17.08
N PHE A 179 -7.93 10.86 16.65
CA PHE A 179 -7.52 9.79 15.73
C PHE A 179 -7.07 8.49 16.41
N PHE A 180 -6.76 8.51 17.71
CA PHE A 180 -6.44 7.32 18.49
C PHE A 180 -7.23 7.32 19.81
N PRO A 181 -7.75 6.17 20.26
CA PRO A 181 -8.21 6.03 21.65
C PRO A 181 -7.06 6.15 22.65
#